data_AF-A0A5E5AIF5-F1
#
_entry.id   AF-A0A5E5AIF5-F1
#
_cell.length_a   1.000
_cell.length_b   1.000
_cell.length_c   1.000
_cell.angle_alpha   90.00
_cell.angle_beta   90.00
_cell.angle_gamma   90.00
#
_symmetry.space_group_name_H-M   'P 1'
#
loop_
_entity.id
_entity.type
_entity.pdbx_description
1 polymer ?
#
loop_
_entity_poly.entity_id
_entity_poly.type
_entity_poly.pdbx_seq_one_letter_code
_entity_poly.pdbx_strand_id
1 'polypeptide(L)'
;MNLKTLQRRFPRIQPIQIEPGNTELIHDDRLLSEFVSADMYAIQQGSWSAQILGVMNCATPSQMLALIDDVIDSHPDYTVGNNYAIVVSYERFHIEIPFGPDLDELRAGPGDYENLVNLLCLIYYYFPLDANFHFQGLDRPILADQPQHAPSWRFQPVASTNREQLITAVRGRQYIPFQQGVGISAPGKLMKFYTSGASHFTNHPGLGTVPGGMRFIDLRAWNGEDHTFTEQELGTIA
;
A
#
# COMPACT_ATOMS: atom_id res chain seq x y z
N MET A 1 4.23 22.86 0.44
CA MET A 1 5.31 22.44 -0.48
C MET A 1 4.65 21.81 -1.72
N ASN A 2 5.06 22.16 -2.95
CA ASN A 2 4.42 21.67 -4.18
C ASN A 2 4.87 20.22 -4.49
N LEU A 3 3.94 19.34 -4.91
CA LEU A 3 4.20 17.95 -5.32
C LEU A 3 5.38 17.82 -6.31
N LYS A 4 5.49 18.74 -7.28
CA LYS A 4 6.61 18.77 -8.23
C LYS A 4 7.97 19.01 -7.56
N THR A 5 8.00 19.73 -6.45
CA THR A 5 9.22 19.96 -5.66
C THR A 5 9.59 18.71 -4.85
N LEU A 6 8.59 17.98 -4.35
CA LEU A 6 8.80 16.74 -3.62
C LEU A 6 9.31 15.61 -4.51
N GLN A 7 8.74 15.45 -5.71
CA GLN A 7 9.20 14.48 -6.70
C GLN A 7 10.67 14.70 -7.12
N ARG A 8 11.12 15.97 -7.14
CA ARG A 8 12.53 16.32 -7.43
C ARG A 8 13.50 15.86 -6.34
N ARG A 9 13.03 15.62 -5.12
CA ARG A 9 13.88 15.10 -4.03
C ARG A 9 14.28 13.65 -4.29
N PHE A 10 13.41 12.86 -4.93
CA PHE A 10 13.60 11.44 -5.17
C PHE A 10 13.42 11.07 -6.65
N PRO A 11 14.26 11.61 -7.56
CA PRO A 11 14.05 11.46 -9.01
C PRO A 11 14.21 10.01 -9.50
N ARG A 12 14.83 9.15 -8.69
CA ARG A 12 15.12 7.74 -9.03
C ARG A 12 14.12 6.77 -8.42
N ILE A 13 13.33 7.20 -7.44
CA ILE A 13 12.32 6.35 -6.81
C ILE A 13 11.07 6.38 -7.70
N GLN A 14 10.61 5.21 -8.12
CA GLN A 14 9.45 5.06 -9.00
C GLN A 14 8.44 4.05 -8.42
N PRO A 15 7.13 4.29 -8.59
CA PRO A 15 6.14 3.24 -8.40
C PRO A 15 6.38 2.09 -9.38
N ILE A 16 6.21 0.87 -8.91
CA ILE A 16 6.32 -0.33 -9.74
C ILE A 16 5.06 -1.19 -9.64
N GLN A 17 4.94 -2.18 -10.51
CA GLN A 17 3.90 -3.22 -10.42
C GLN A 17 4.54 -4.56 -10.03
N ILE A 18 3.82 -5.33 -9.22
CA ILE A 18 4.17 -6.70 -8.85
C ILE A 18 3.36 -7.63 -9.74
N GLU A 19 4.02 -8.35 -10.65
CA GLU A 19 3.34 -9.10 -11.71
C GLU A 19 3.87 -10.55 -11.82
N PRO A 20 3.04 -11.49 -12.29
CA PRO A 20 3.53 -12.83 -12.59
C PRO A 20 4.58 -12.81 -13.72
N GLY A 21 5.57 -13.69 -13.64
CA GLY A 21 6.56 -13.91 -14.69
C GLY A 21 7.81 -13.03 -14.61
N ASN A 22 7.77 -11.91 -13.88
CA ASN A 22 8.95 -11.13 -13.49
C ASN A 22 9.22 -11.15 -11.97
N THR A 23 8.32 -11.77 -11.20
CA THR A 23 8.35 -11.80 -9.74
C THR A 23 8.16 -13.22 -9.20
N GLU A 24 8.97 -13.58 -8.21
CA GLU A 24 8.79 -14.72 -7.32
C GLU A 24 8.18 -14.22 -6.00
N LEU A 25 7.03 -14.79 -5.59
CA LEU A 25 6.38 -14.45 -4.32
C LEU A 25 6.84 -15.39 -3.21
N ILE A 26 7.21 -14.81 -2.08
CA ILE A 26 7.69 -15.51 -0.89
C ILE A 26 6.80 -15.10 0.28
N HIS A 27 6.23 -16.06 0.99
CA HIS A 27 5.47 -15.76 2.20
C HIS A 27 6.42 -15.51 3.37
N ASP A 28 6.17 -14.46 4.16
CA ASP A 28 6.92 -14.17 5.39
C ASP A 28 5.98 -13.75 6.53
N ASP A 29 5.93 -14.57 7.59
CA ASP A 29 5.06 -14.37 8.75
C ASP A 29 5.33 -13.07 9.50
N ARG A 30 6.50 -12.46 9.33
CA ARG A 30 6.84 -11.17 9.97
C ARG A 30 6.08 -10.01 9.37
N LEU A 31 5.58 -10.15 8.14
CA LEU A 31 4.78 -9.17 7.43
C LEU A 31 3.29 -9.23 7.82
N LEU A 32 2.96 -9.51 9.08
CA LEU A 32 1.55 -9.53 9.53
C LEU A 32 0.81 -8.29 9.03
N SER A 33 -0.33 -8.45 8.37
CA SER A 33 -1.15 -7.33 7.87
C SER A 33 -2.63 -7.69 7.94
N GLU A 34 -3.29 -7.30 9.03
CA GLU A 34 -4.66 -7.68 9.32
C GLU A 34 -5.46 -6.51 9.89
N PHE A 35 -6.72 -6.36 9.46
CA PHE A 35 -7.62 -5.38 10.07
C PHE A 35 -8.24 -5.90 11.36
N VAL A 36 -8.25 -5.04 12.37
CA VAL A 36 -9.06 -5.19 13.58
C VAL A 36 -10.47 -4.65 13.32
N SER A 37 -10.56 -3.44 12.76
CA SER A 37 -11.82 -2.83 12.32
C SER A 37 -11.56 -1.75 11.26
N ALA A 38 -12.61 -1.38 10.52
CA ALA A 38 -12.58 -0.16 9.73
C ALA A 38 -13.97 0.50 9.69
N ASP A 39 -14.03 1.80 9.94
CA ASP A 39 -15.26 2.57 9.89
C ASP A 39 -15.33 3.35 8.58
N MET A 40 -16.44 3.21 7.85
CA MET A 40 -16.74 3.96 6.65
C MET A 40 -17.95 4.85 6.88
N TYR A 41 -17.85 6.12 6.48
CA TYR A 41 -18.95 7.06 6.56
C TYR A 41 -18.93 8.06 5.41
N ALA A 42 -20.11 8.60 5.10
CA ALA A 42 -20.27 9.64 4.09
C ALA A 42 -20.18 11.03 4.72
N ILE A 43 -19.53 11.97 4.02
CA ILE A 43 -19.37 13.36 4.45
C ILE A 43 -20.03 14.27 3.43
N GLN A 44 -20.93 15.15 3.89
CA GLN A 44 -21.58 16.16 3.07
C GLN A 44 -21.18 17.57 3.50
N GLN A 45 -20.21 18.16 2.79
CA GLN A 45 -19.71 19.52 3.00
C GLN A 45 -19.58 20.22 1.66
N GLY A 46 -20.71 20.68 1.11
CA GLY A 46 -20.79 21.24 -0.24
C GLY A 46 -20.88 20.17 -1.33
N SER A 47 -19.98 19.18 -1.31
CA SER A 47 -20.03 17.99 -2.18
C SER A 47 -19.94 16.71 -1.36
N TRP A 48 -20.47 15.62 -1.92
CA TRP A 48 -20.44 14.30 -1.28
C TRP A 48 -19.03 13.70 -1.37
N SER A 49 -18.52 13.22 -0.24
CA SER A 49 -17.28 12.44 -0.12
C SER A 49 -17.50 11.27 0.83
N ALA A 50 -16.57 10.31 0.88
CA ALA A 50 -16.56 9.27 1.90
C ALA A 50 -15.16 9.12 2.48
N GLN A 51 -15.09 8.69 3.74
CA GLN A 51 -13.85 8.39 4.42
C GLN A 51 -13.92 7.00 5.03
N ILE A 52 -12.79 6.31 5.00
CA ILE A 52 -12.58 5.03 5.69
C ILE A 52 -11.47 5.25 6.72
N LEU A 53 -11.75 4.90 7.96
CA LEU A 53 -10.81 4.93 9.08
C LEU A 53 -10.53 3.49 9.50
N GLY A 54 -9.32 3.01 9.24
CA GLY A 54 -8.90 1.66 9.58
C GLY A 54 -8.20 1.58 10.93
N VAL A 55 -8.17 0.37 11.49
CA VAL A 55 -7.31 -0.02 12.62
C VAL A 55 -6.72 -1.37 12.28
N MET A 56 -5.44 -1.43 11.93
CA MET A 56 -4.77 -2.64 11.44
C MET A 56 -3.57 -3.03 12.29
N ASN A 57 -3.41 -4.33 12.52
CA ASN A 57 -2.16 -4.92 12.94
C ASN A 57 -1.23 -5.01 11.72
N CYS A 58 0.00 -4.57 11.89
CA CYS A 58 0.97 -4.46 10.80
C CYS A 58 2.39 -4.67 11.30
N ALA A 59 3.28 -5.09 10.41
CA ALA A 59 4.71 -5.06 10.66
C ALA A 59 5.15 -3.62 10.97
N THR A 60 5.82 -3.44 12.10
CA THR A 60 6.31 -2.13 12.55
C THR A 60 7.49 -1.67 11.69
N PRO A 61 7.81 -0.36 11.64
CA PRO A 61 9.02 0.14 11.00
C PRO A 61 10.30 -0.62 11.37
N SER A 62 10.50 -0.97 12.66
CA SER A 62 11.65 -1.79 13.07
C SER A 62 11.64 -3.19 12.47
N GLN A 63 10.47 -3.84 12.39
CA GLN A 63 10.33 -5.16 11.77
C GLN A 63 10.53 -5.11 10.26
N MET A 64 10.02 -4.07 9.59
CA MET A 64 10.23 -3.85 8.16
C MET A 64 11.72 -3.66 7.85
N LEU A 65 12.45 -2.89 8.65
CA LEU A 65 13.89 -2.71 8.49
C LEU A 65 14.68 -4.00 8.72
N ALA A 66 14.36 -4.74 9.77
CA ALA A 66 15.00 -6.04 10.02
C ALA A 66 14.78 -7.02 8.85
N LEU A 67 13.57 -7.04 8.28
CA LEU A 67 13.30 -7.84 7.07
C LEU A 67 14.09 -7.34 5.86
N ILE A 68 14.19 -6.02 5.64
CA ILE A 68 14.98 -5.46 4.54
C ILE A 68 16.44 -5.90 4.65
N ASP A 69 17.02 -5.82 5.84
CA ASP A 69 18.40 -6.23 6.08
C ASP A 69 18.59 -7.74 5.82
N ASP A 70 17.70 -8.58 6.34
CA ASP A 70 17.73 -10.03 6.10
C ASP A 70 17.57 -10.38 4.61
N VAL A 71 16.72 -9.67 3.88
CA VAL A 71 16.53 -9.88 2.43
C VAL A 71 17.81 -9.55 1.66
N ILE A 72 18.48 -8.45 2.01
CA ILE A 72 19.76 -8.05 1.41
C ILE A 72 20.84 -9.10 1.71
N ASP A 73 20.96 -9.52 2.97
CA ASP A 73 22.01 -10.45 3.42
C ASP A 73 21.81 -11.86 2.87
N SER A 74 20.56 -12.30 2.70
CA SER A 74 20.23 -13.62 2.13
C SER A 74 20.36 -13.70 0.61
N HIS A 75 20.54 -12.57 -0.08
CA HIS A 75 20.62 -12.48 -1.54
C HIS A 75 21.93 -11.81 -2.01
N PRO A 76 23.10 -12.36 -1.64
CA PRO A 76 24.38 -11.78 -2.05
C PRO A 76 24.57 -11.77 -3.57
N ASP A 77 23.87 -12.63 -4.29
CA ASP A 77 23.87 -12.65 -5.73
C ASP A 77 23.13 -11.44 -6.33
N TYR A 78 22.11 -10.89 -5.67
CA TYR A 78 21.40 -9.68 -6.13
C TYR A 78 22.20 -8.41 -5.86
N THR A 79 22.98 -8.38 -4.79
CA THR A 79 23.69 -7.19 -4.32
C THR A 79 25.05 -6.97 -5.00
N VAL A 80 25.48 -7.89 -5.88
CA VAL A 80 26.74 -7.80 -6.62
C VAL A 80 26.85 -6.48 -7.37
N GLY A 81 27.93 -5.75 -7.10
CA GLY A 81 28.21 -4.48 -7.78
C GLY A 81 27.28 -3.33 -7.40
N ASN A 82 26.54 -3.46 -6.29
CA ASN A 82 25.67 -2.40 -5.75
C ASN A 82 24.64 -1.88 -6.76
N ASN A 83 24.16 -2.77 -7.64
CA ASN A 83 23.19 -2.45 -8.69
C ASN A 83 21.90 -3.23 -8.46
N TYR A 84 21.26 -2.94 -7.33
CA TYR A 84 20.00 -3.55 -6.90
C TYR A 84 19.06 -2.48 -6.35
N ALA A 85 17.81 -2.84 -6.12
CA ALA A 85 16.85 -2.00 -5.45
C ALA A 85 16.04 -2.79 -4.42
N ILE A 86 15.53 -2.09 -3.42
CA ILE A 86 14.57 -2.62 -2.45
C ILE A 86 13.20 -2.10 -2.80
N VAL A 87 12.23 -3.01 -2.83
CA VAL A 87 10.83 -2.68 -3.03
C VAL A 87 10.15 -2.67 -1.68
N VAL A 88 9.44 -1.59 -1.34
CA VAL A 88 8.59 -1.53 -0.16
C VAL A 88 7.15 -1.45 -0.62
N SER A 89 6.25 -2.18 0.05
CA SER A 89 4.83 -2.21 -0.28
C SER A 89 3.92 -1.91 0.89
N TYR A 90 2.87 -1.14 0.60
CA TYR A 90 1.78 -0.82 1.52
C TYR A 90 0.45 -0.74 0.74
N GLU A 91 -0.55 -1.56 1.08
CA GLU A 91 -1.79 -1.71 0.30
C GLU A 91 -1.50 -2.02 -1.19
N ARG A 92 -1.80 -1.12 -2.13
CA ARG A 92 -1.43 -1.26 -3.57
C ARG A 92 -0.26 -0.40 -3.98
N PHE A 93 0.37 0.27 -3.01
CA PHE A 93 1.52 1.11 -3.25
C PHE A 93 2.78 0.25 -3.19
N HIS A 94 3.45 0.09 -4.33
CA HIS A 94 4.74 -0.58 -4.42
C HIS A 94 5.76 0.41 -4.94
N ILE A 95 6.85 0.59 -4.21
CA ILE A 95 7.87 1.56 -4.56
C ILE A 95 9.24 0.93 -4.57
N GLU A 96 9.95 1.12 -5.68
CA GLU A 96 11.31 0.65 -5.84
C GLU A 96 12.29 1.75 -5.42
N ILE A 97 13.12 1.44 -4.43
CA ILE A 97 14.12 2.32 -3.84
C ILE A 97 15.50 1.80 -4.26
N PRO A 98 16.18 2.44 -5.22
CA PRO A 98 17.44 1.97 -5.74
C PRO A 98 18.55 2.09 -4.70
N PHE A 99 19.56 1.23 -4.82
CA PHE A 99 20.77 1.32 -4.02
C PHE A 99 21.38 2.72 -4.04
N GLY A 100 21.88 3.14 -2.88
CA GLY A 100 22.54 4.42 -2.66
C GLY A 100 21.77 5.30 -1.65
N PRO A 101 21.92 6.64 -1.73
CA PRO A 101 21.50 7.54 -0.66
C PRO A 101 20.04 7.41 -0.22
N ASP A 102 19.13 7.10 -1.13
CA ASP A 102 17.69 6.98 -0.83
C ASP A 102 17.39 5.71 0.00
N LEU A 103 18.07 4.60 -0.32
CA LEU A 103 18.00 3.36 0.45
C LEU A 103 18.74 3.50 1.79
N ASP A 104 19.85 4.24 1.81
CA ASP A 104 20.59 4.55 3.04
C ASP A 104 19.74 5.42 3.99
N GLU A 105 19.00 6.42 3.46
CA GLU A 105 18.05 7.23 4.23
C GLU A 105 16.92 6.34 4.79
N LEU A 106 16.30 5.49 3.95
CA LEU A 106 15.26 4.56 4.40
C LEU A 106 15.74 3.70 5.59
N ARG A 107 16.98 3.21 5.53
CA ARG A 107 17.56 2.26 6.50
C ARG A 107 18.27 2.92 7.68
N ALA A 108 18.32 4.25 7.75
CA ALA A 108 19.02 4.95 8.83
C ALA A 108 18.39 4.69 10.21
N GLY A 109 17.07 4.45 10.25
CA GLY A 109 16.36 4.01 11.43
C GLY A 109 14.85 3.98 11.25
N PRO A 110 14.09 3.48 12.25
CA PRO A 110 12.63 3.34 12.16
C PRO A 110 11.90 4.66 11.86
N GLY A 111 12.40 5.78 12.41
CA GLY A 111 11.83 7.10 12.14
C GLY A 111 12.08 7.60 10.72
N ASP A 112 13.24 7.28 10.14
CA ASP A 112 13.55 7.65 8.75
C ASP A 112 12.75 6.79 7.76
N TYR A 113 12.57 5.51 8.06
CA TYR A 113 11.64 4.63 7.34
C TYR A 113 10.21 5.21 7.36
N GLU A 114 9.68 5.54 8.54
CA GLU A 114 8.35 6.17 8.69
C GLU A 114 8.25 7.44 7.84
N ASN A 115 9.20 8.36 7.98
CA ASN A 115 9.18 9.64 7.30
C ASN A 115 9.25 9.49 5.79
N LEU A 116 10.14 8.63 5.28
CA LEU A 116 10.31 8.42 3.86
C LEU A 116 9.08 7.76 3.25
N VAL A 117 8.57 6.66 3.83
CA VAL A 117 7.41 5.96 3.26
C VAL A 117 6.17 6.86 3.28
N ASN A 118 5.90 7.58 4.37
CA ASN A 118 4.79 8.53 4.42
C ASN A 118 4.94 9.65 3.38
N LEU A 119 6.15 10.15 3.16
CA LEU A 119 6.41 11.16 2.14
C LEU A 119 6.19 10.60 0.73
N LEU A 120 6.62 9.37 0.46
CA LEU A 120 6.42 8.72 -0.81
C LEU A 120 4.94 8.40 -1.07
N CYS A 121 4.19 7.99 -0.05
CA CYS A 121 2.73 7.86 -0.13
C CYS A 121 2.09 9.21 -0.48
N LEU A 122 2.48 10.30 0.17
CA LEU A 122 1.96 11.64 -0.18
C LEU A 122 2.24 12.03 -1.65
N ILE A 123 3.35 11.54 -2.21
CA ILE A 123 3.74 11.86 -3.58
C ILE A 123 2.99 11.01 -4.62
N TYR A 124 2.82 9.72 -4.34
CA TYR A 124 2.47 8.73 -5.36
C TYR A 124 1.15 8.00 -5.10
N TYR A 125 0.61 8.07 -3.89
CA TYR A 125 -0.58 7.31 -3.49
C TYR A 125 -1.88 8.04 -3.84
N TYR A 126 -2.14 8.11 -5.15
CA TYR A 126 -3.29 8.78 -5.74
C TYR A 126 -3.91 7.92 -6.85
N PHE A 127 -5.20 7.61 -6.73
CA PHE A 127 -5.94 6.78 -7.68
C PHE A 127 -7.15 7.54 -8.25
N PRO A 128 -7.11 7.98 -9.52
CA PRO A 128 -8.32 8.43 -10.20
C PRO A 128 -9.33 7.28 -10.26
N LEU A 129 -10.56 7.52 -9.81
CA LEU A 129 -11.63 6.52 -9.88
C LEU A 129 -12.48 6.72 -11.14
N ASP A 130 -12.89 7.97 -11.36
CA ASP A 130 -13.66 8.41 -12.51
C ASP A 130 -13.45 9.91 -12.77
N ALA A 131 -14.28 10.52 -13.61
CA ALA A 131 -14.21 11.96 -13.91
C ALA A 131 -14.55 12.87 -12.71
N ASN A 132 -15.13 12.34 -11.64
CA ASN A 132 -15.68 13.08 -10.51
C ASN A 132 -14.97 12.79 -9.19
N PHE A 133 -14.26 11.67 -9.06
CA PHE A 133 -13.64 11.22 -7.82
C PHE A 133 -12.22 10.71 -8.00
N HIS A 134 -11.42 10.94 -6.96
CA HIS A 134 -10.19 10.19 -6.72
C HIS A 134 -10.20 9.56 -5.34
N PHE A 135 -9.42 8.49 -5.20
CA PHE A 135 -9.11 7.82 -3.95
C PHE A 135 -7.68 8.15 -3.55
N GLN A 136 -7.49 8.55 -2.30
CA GLN A 136 -6.18 8.85 -1.75
C GLN A 136 -6.11 8.42 -0.29
N GLY A 137 -4.90 8.10 0.16
CA GLY A 137 -4.59 7.99 1.59
C GLY A 137 -4.67 9.38 2.22
N LEU A 138 -5.19 9.42 3.44
CA LEU A 138 -5.13 10.57 4.31
C LEU A 138 -4.08 10.29 5.40
N ASP A 139 -3.57 11.37 5.99
CA ASP A 139 -2.64 11.32 7.12
C ASP A 139 -1.36 10.51 6.83
N ARG A 140 -0.70 10.04 7.89
CA ARG A 140 0.49 9.18 7.84
C ARG A 140 0.02 7.72 7.88
N PRO A 141 0.04 6.97 6.76
CA PRO A 141 -0.38 5.56 6.74
C PRO A 141 0.50 4.65 7.61
N ILE A 142 1.75 5.06 7.87
CA ILE A 142 2.67 4.39 8.78
C ILE A 142 2.90 5.32 9.96
N LEU A 143 2.69 4.82 11.17
CA LEU A 143 2.92 5.57 12.40
C LEU A 143 4.22 5.09 13.06
N ALA A 144 4.58 5.73 14.18
CA ALA A 144 5.71 5.33 15.01
C ALA A 144 5.73 3.83 15.28
N ASP A 145 6.85 3.29 15.78
CA ASP A 145 7.10 1.86 16.01
C ASP A 145 6.08 1.21 16.98
N GLN A 146 4.89 0.94 16.45
CA GLN A 146 3.69 0.46 17.12
C GLN A 146 3.12 -0.70 16.32
N PRO A 147 2.63 -1.75 16.99
CA PRO A 147 2.12 -2.94 16.32
C PRO A 147 0.78 -2.71 15.59
N GLN A 148 0.15 -1.55 15.82
CA GLN A 148 -1.14 -1.20 15.26
C GLN A 148 -1.08 0.18 14.60
N HIS A 149 -1.48 0.25 13.33
CA HIS A 149 -1.61 1.51 12.58
C HIS A 149 -3.08 1.86 12.36
N ALA A 150 -3.33 3.16 12.18
CA ALA A 150 -4.67 3.70 11.93
C ALA A 150 -4.72 4.44 10.58
N PRO A 151 -4.61 3.71 9.45
CA PRO A 151 -4.63 4.34 8.14
C PRO A 151 -6.02 4.91 7.82
N SER A 152 -6.04 5.98 7.06
CA SER A 152 -7.26 6.61 6.61
C SER A 152 -7.24 6.78 5.09
N TRP A 153 -8.41 6.60 4.46
CA TRP A 153 -8.58 6.79 3.03
C TRP A 153 -9.77 7.68 2.73
N ARG A 154 -9.71 8.40 1.63
CA ARG A 154 -10.80 9.29 1.21
C ARG A 154 -11.18 9.11 -0.25
N PHE A 155 -12.48 9.03 -0.47
CA PHE A 155 -13.13 9.24 -1.76
C PHE A 155 -13.44 10.72 -1.88
N GLN A 156 -12.54 11.45 -2.53
CA GLN A 156 -12.59 12.90 -2.60
C GLN A 156 -13.17 13.36 -3.94
N PRO A 157 -14.20 14.22 -3.94
CA PRO A 157 -14.74 14.79 -5.16
C PRO A 157 -13.78 15.81 -5.77
N VAL A 158 -13.67 15.83 -7.09
CA VAL A 158 -12.93 16.84 -7.88
C VAL A 158 -13.85 17.90 -8.50
N ALA A 159 -15.16 17.68 -8.45
CA ALA A 159 -16.21 18.59 -8.90
C ALA A 159 -17.41 18.50 -7.94
N SER A 160 -18.47 19.28 -8.20
CA SER A 160 -19.72 19.12 -7.43
C SER A 160 -20.36 17.77 -7.73
N THR A 161 -20.63 16.99 -6.69
CA THR A 161 -21.15 15.62 -6.81
C THR A 161 -22.36 15.38 -5.90
N ASN A 162 -23.20 14.43 -6.29
CA ASN A 162 -24.31 13.93 -5.48
C ASN A 162 -23.96 12.59 -4.81
N ARG A 163 -24.84 12.13 -3.89
CA ARG A 163 -24.63 10.89 -3.12
C ARG A 163 -24.56 9.64 -4.00
N GLU A 164 -25.33 9.57 -5.07
CA GLU A 164 -25.38 8.42 -5.96
C GLU A 164 -24.11 8.27 -6.79
N GLN A 165 -23.53 9.40 -7.22
CA GLN A 165 -22.20 9.43 -7.84
C GLN A 165 -21.12 8.95 -6.87
N LEU A 166 -21.17 9.37 -5.59
CA LEU A 166 -20.26 8.87 -4.56
C LEU A 166 -20.38 7.34 -4.38
N ILE A 167 -21.60 6.83 -4.25
CA ILE A 167 -21.86 5.38 -4.10
C ILE A 167 -21.29 4.62 -5.30
N THR A 168 -21.50 5.15 -6.52
CA THR A 168 -20.96 4.55 -7.74
C THR A 168 -19.43 4.53 -7.74
N ALA A 169 -18.78 5.63 -7.36
CA ALA A 169 -17.32 5.71 -7.29
C ALA A 169 -16.73 4.74 -6.24
N VAL A 170 -17.36 4.64 -5.06
CA VAL A 170 -16.95 3.68 -4.02
C VAL A 170 -17.08 2.25 -4.50
N ARG A 171 -18.25 1.89 -5.06
CA ARG A 171 -18.46 0.55 -5.62
C ARG A 171 -17.54 0.25 -6.79
N GLY A 172 -17.17 1.28 -7.57
CA GLY A 172 -16.22 1.20 -8.67
C GLY A 172 -14.78 0.94 -8.23
N ARG A 173 -14.37 1.41 -7.03
CA ARG A 173 -13.08 1.02 -6.41
C ARG A 173 -13.05 -0.45 -6.01
N GLN A 174 -14.24 -1.01 -5.72
CA GLN A 174 -14.54 -2.39 -5.37
C GLN A 174 -13.93 -2.90 -4.06
N TYR A 175 -12.62 -2.74 -3.85
CA TYR A 175 -11.89 -3.38 -2.75
C TYR A 175 -10.77 -2.51 -2.19
N ILE A 176 -10.43 -2.63 -0.92
CA ILE A 176 -9.17 -2.10 -0.36
C ILE A 176 -8.37 -3.29 0.17
N PRO A 177 -7.26 -3.71 -0.49
CA PRO A 177 -6.47 -4.85 -0.04
C PRO A 177 -5.53 -4.50 1.12
N PHE A 178 -5.18 -5.49 1.93
CA PHE A 178 -4.18 -5.38 3.00
C PHE A 178 -2.92 -6.12 2.59
N GLN A 179 -1.87 -5.34 2.40
CA GLN A 179 -0.58 -5.85 2.00
C GLN A 179 0.50 -5.01 2.65
N GLN A 180 1.44 -5.72 3.28
CA GLN A 180 2.80 -5.25 3.44
C GLN A 180 3.72 -6.18 2.66
N GLY A 181 4.83 -5.63 2.19
CA GLY A 181 5.80 -6.42 1.46
C GLY A 181 7.15 -5.75 1.34
N VAL A 182 8.17 -6.59 1.21
CA VAL A 182 9.55 -6.21 0.96
C VAL A 182 10.06 -7.02 -0.23
N GLY A 183 10.64 -6.39 -1.23
CA GLY A 183 11.24 -7.08 -2.35
C GLY A 183 12.68 -6.67 -2.60
N ILE A 184 13.39 -7.50 -3.36
CA ILE A 184 14.71 -7.19 -3.91
C ILE A 184 14.70 -7.43 -5.42
N SER A 185 15.15 -6.44 -6.18
CA SER A 185 15.27 -6.49 -7.63
C SER A 185 16.72 -6.21 -8.04
N ALA A 186 17.16 -6.82 -9.14
CA ALA A 186 18.46 -6.58 -9.75
C ALA A 186 18.38 -6.86 -11.26
N PRO A 187 19.18 -6.19 -12.11
CA PRO A 187 19.11 -6.38 -13.55
C PRO A 187 19.33 -7.83 -13.98
N GLY A 188 18.46 -8.32 -14.86
CA GLY A 188 18.53 -9.68 -15.40
C GLY A 188 18.06 -10.78 -14.43
N LYS A 189 17.49 -10.41 -13.28
CA LYS A 189 16.94 -11.35 -12.29
C LYS A 189 15.45 -11.16 -12.11
N LEU A 190 14.76 -12.25 -11.76
CA LEU A 190 13.40 -12.17 -11.24
C LEU A 190 13.43 -11.42 -9.91
N MET A 191 12.50 -10.50 -9.69
CA MET A 191 12.35 -9.86 -8.38
C MET A 191 11.88 -10.92 -7.38
N LYS A 192 12.46 -10.92 -6.18
CA LYS A 192 11.94 -11.70 -5.05
C LYS A 192 11.14 -10.79 -4.17
N PHE A 193 9.88 -11.14 -3.90
CA PHE A 193 8.96 -10.29 -3.17
C PHE A 193 8.34 -11.05 -2.00
N TYR A 194 8.73 -10.65 -0.80
CA TYR A 194 8.23 -11.13 0.47
C TYR A 194 6.91 -10.44 0.78
N THR A 195 5.87 -11.22 1.06
CA THR A 195 4.50 -10.73 1.24
C THR A 195 3.82 -11.33 2.46
N SER A 196 2.93 -10.53 3.06
CA SER A 196 1.95 -10.96 4.07
C SER A 196 0.95 -12.00 3.55
N GLY A 197 0.75 -12.05 2.23
CA GLY A 197 -0.12 -13.02 1.56
C GLY A 197 0.58 -14.34 1.28
N ALA A 198 -0.01 -15.16 0.42
CA ALA A 198 0.54 -16.45 0.02
C ALA A 198 1.69 -16.32 -1.01
N SER A 199 2.49 -17.39 -1.13
CA SER A 199 3.60 -17.51 -2.10
C SER A 199 3.16 -17.79 -3.54
N HIS A 200 1.96 -17.33 -3.94
CA HIS A 200 1.43 -17.50 -5.29
C HIS A 200 0.58 -16.31 -5.71
N PHE A 201 0.42 -16.14 -7.03
CA PHE A 201 -0.48 -15.15 -7.61
C PHE A 201 -1.88 -15.73 -7.81
N THR A 202 -2.90 -14.93 -7.53
CA THR A 202 -4.31 -15.24 -7.77
C THR A 202 -4.91 -14.20 -8.72
N ASN A 203 -5.76 -14.66 -9.64
CA ASN A 203 -6.61 -13.79 -10.45
C ASN A 203 -7.87 -13.38 -9.67
N HIS A 204 -8.00 -12.10 -9.36
CA HIS A 204 -9.14 -11.52 -8.65
C HIS A 204 -10.00 -10.64 -9.57
N PRO A 205 -11.34 -10.77 -9.57
CA PRO A 205 -12.22 -10.12 -10.55
C PRO A 205 -12.19 -8.59 -10.57
N GLY A 206 -11.70 -7.93 -9.52
CA GLY A 206 -11.52 -6.47 -9.51
C GLY A 206 -10.13 -5.95 -9.17
N LEU A 207 -9.20 -6.82 -8.73
CA LEU A 207 -7.83 -6.40 -8.44
C LEU A 207 -6.84 -6.82 -9.53
N GLY A 208 -7.26 -7.66 -10.48
CA GLY A 208 -6.36 -8.25 -11.47
C GLY A 208 -5.60 -9.43 -10.87
N THR A 209 -4.40 -9.70 -11.40
CA THR A 209 -3.50 -10.69 -10.84
C THR A 209 -2.69 -10.09 -9.70
N VAL A 210 -2.86 -10.61 -8.49
CA VAL A 210 -2.26 -10.08 -7.25
C VAL A 210 -1.78 -11.23 -6.36
N PRO A 211 -0.95 -10.98 -5.33
CA PRO A 211 -0.62 -12.02 -4.35
C PRO A 211 -1.88 -12.64 -3.74
N GLY A 212 -1.92 -13.97 -3.64
CA GLY A 212 -2.99 -14.70 -2.96
C GLY A 212 -2.97 -14.46 -1.45
N GLY A 213 -3.99 -14.90 -0.73
CA GLY A 213 -4.06 -14.83 0.74
C GLY A 213 -4.20 -13.43 1.34
N MET A 214 -4.17 -12.36 0.54
CA MET A 214 -4.38 -11.01 1.05
C MET A 214 -5.84 -10.82 1.50
N ARG A 215 -6.02 -10.18 2.65
CA ARG A 215 -7.35 -9.76 3.12
C ARG A 215 -7.76 -8.45 2.45
N PHE A 216 -9.06 -8.16 2.38
CA PHE A 216 -9.57 -6.90 1.82
C PHE A 216 -10.91 -6.46 2.42
N ILE A 217 -11.18 -5.14 2.40
CA ILE A 217 -12.54 -4.60 2.60
C ILE A 217 -13.29 -4.71 1.27
N ASP A 218 -14.50 -5.27 1.29
CA ASP A 218 -15.40 -5.30 0.13
C ASP A 218 -16.33 -4.08 0.12
N LEU A 219 -16.15 -3.20 -0.86
CA LEU A 219 -16.92 -1.97 -1.01
C LEU A 219 -18.11 -2.12 -1.97
N ARG A 220 -18.28 -3.27 -2.63
CA ARG A 220 -19.26 -3.44 -3.72
C ARG A 220 -20.70 -3.31 -3.25
N ALA A 221 -20.97 -3.65 -2.00
CA ALA A 221 -22.30 -3.58 -1.41
C ALA A 221 -22.62 -2.22 -0.78
N TRP A 222 -21.61 -1.38 -0.50
CA TRP A 222 -21.81 -0.14 0.25
C TRP A 222 -22.85 0.77 -0.42
N ASN A 223 -23.84 1.23 0.33
CA ASN A 223 -25.02 1.95 -0.16
C ASN A 223 -25.05 3.43 0.29
N GLY A 224 -23.95 3.93 0.84
CA GLY A 224 -23.83 5.30 1.34
C GLY A 224 -24.14 5.47 2.83
N GLU A 225 -24.40 4.40 3.57
CA GLU A 225 -24.61 4.42 5.02
C GLU A 225 -23.30 4.29 5.81
N ASP A 226 -23.33 4.70 7.07
CA ASP A 226 -22.21 4.48 7.97
C ASP A 226 -22.12 2.98 8.28
N HIS A 227 -20.92 2.42 8.18
CA HIS A 227 -20.70 1.00 8.29
C HIS A 227 -19.35 0.70 8.94
N THR A 228 -19.35 -0.18 9.94
CA THR A 228 -18.13 -0.70 10.57
C THR A 228 -17.85 -2.09 10.00
N PHE A 229 -16.79 -2.21 9.23
CA PHE A 229 -16.27 -3.49 8.76
C PHE A 229 -15.57 -4.20 9.91
N THR A 230 -16.11 -5.34 10.31
CA THR A 230 -15.51 -6.24 11.30
C THR A 230 -14.62 -7.28 10.63
N GLU A 231 -13.79 -7.99 11.42
CA GLU A 231 -12.93 -9.06 10.92
C GLU A 231 -13.70 -10.12 10.10
N GLN A 232 -14.95 -10.42 10.45
CA GLN A 232 -15.77 -11.43 9.78
C GLN A 232 -16.25 -10.98 8.39
N GLU A 233 -16.26 -9.69 8.12
CA GLU A 233 -16.71 -9.10 6.85
C GLU A 233 -15.57 -8.89 5.86
N LEU A 234 -14.32 -9.06 6.31
CA LEU A 234 -13.17 -8.96 5.44
C LEU A 234 -13.09 -10.18 4.51
N GLY A 235 -13.02 -9.91 3.22
CA GLY A 235 -12.73 -10.93 2.22
C GLY A 235 -11.28 -11.39 2.28
N THR A 236 -11.01 -12.54 1.67
CA THR A 236 -9.65 -13.05 1.44
C THR A 236 -9.52 -13.42 -0.03
N ILE A 237 -8.40 -13.05 -0.65
CA ILE A 237 -8.08 -13.45 -2.02
C ILE A 237 -7.69 -14.93 -1.97
N ALA A 238 -8.54 -15.79 -2.54
CA ALA A 238 -8.40 -17.24 -2.49
C ALA A 238 -7.24 -17.79 -3.34
#